data_AF-R7FN48-F1
#
_entry.id   AF-R7FN48-F1
#
_cell.length_a   1.000
_cell.length_b   1.000
_cell.length_c   1.000
_cell.angle_alpha   90.00
_cell.angle_beta   90.00
_cell.angle_gamma   90.00
#
_symmetry.space_group_name_H-M   'P 1'
#
loop_
_entity.id
_entity.type
_entity.pdbx_description
1 polymer ?
#
loop_
_entity_poly.entity_id
_entity_poly.type
_entity_poly.pdbx_seq_one_letter_code
_entity_poly.pdbx_strand_id
1 'polypeptide(L)'
;MSGGTWERTAAIVNNGNDSGNLNTYGKAIMNALNNGKSSEYVTVYPTGESKGQSLDDASKANYAANTKIYGDAIRETSTAGLGQTSWYSDYSYFVGAYGPFFRRGGSYWNTSDAGLFYFARTTGNSGYADGFRSVLVAQ
;
A
#
# COMPACT_ATOMS: atom_id res chain seq x y z
N MET A 1 -3.89 -1.38 17.69
CA MET A 1 -2.44 -1.57 17.47
C MET A 1 -1.77 -1.22 18.79
N SER A 2 -1.01 -2.14 19.38
CA SER A 2 -0.50 -2.01 20.75
C SER A 2 0.90 -1.39 20.84
N GLY A 3 1.39 -0.70 19.80
CA GLY A 3 2.36 0.38 19.96
C GLY A 3 3.66 0.02 20.66
N GLY A 4 4.12 -1.23 20.56
CA GLY A 4 5.30 -1.71 21.28
C GLY A 4 6.59 -1.18 20.68
N THR A 5 7.65 -1.12 21.49
CA THR A 5 9.03 -0.64 21.19
C THR A 5 9.69 -1.26 19.94
N TRP A 6 9.08 -2.26 19.32
CA TRP A 6 9.57 -3.00 18.16
C TRP A 6 8.75 -2.76 16.87
N GLU A 7 7.71 -1.93 16.90
CA GLU A 7 7.01 -1.54 15.68
C GLU A 7 7.93 -0.64 14.83
N ARG A 8 8.37 -1.17 13.69
CA ARG A 8 9.14 -0.41 12.69
C ARG A 8 8.24 0.69 12.15
N THR A 9 8.58 1.95 12.43
CA THR A 9 7.85 3.14 11.97
C THR A 9 7.70 3.11 10.45
N ALA A 10 6.50 2.84 9.95
CA ALA A 10 6.23 2.74 8.52
C ALA A 10 6.18 4.11 7.80
N ALA A 11 6.02 5.20 8.55
CA ALA A 11 6.01 6.57 8.03
C ALA A 11 6.38 7.57 9.12
N ILE A 12 7.18 8.58 8.77
CA ILE A 12 7.44 9.75 9.62
C ILE A 12 6.52 10.88 9.15
N VAL A 13 5.60 11.33 10.00
CA VAL A 13 4.70 12.44 9.70
C VAL A 13 5.35 13.75 10.15
N ASN A 14 5.64 14.64 9.20
CA ASN A 14 6.05 16.00 9.50
C ASN A 14 4.83 16.84 9.93
N ASN A 15 4.57 16.88 11.24
CA ASN A 15 3.43 17.62 11.82
C ASN A 15 3.84 18.96 12.44
N GLY A 16 5.03 19.48 12.13
CA GLY A 16 5.54 20.75 12.68
C GLY A 16 5.87 20.72 14.18
N ASN A 17 5.86 19.54 14.82
CA ASN A 17 6.36 19.39 16.18
C ASN A 17 7.89 19.24 16.14
N ASP A 18 8.60 20.34 16.32
CA ASP A 18 10.06 20.47 16.26
C ASP A 18 10.82 19.80 17.43
N SER A 19 10.21 18.85 18.12
CA SER A 19 10.75 18.19 19.32
C SER A 19 11.91 17.22 19.05
N GLY A 20 12.72 17.43 18.00
CA GLY A 20 13.94 16.69 17.67
C GLY A 20 13.74 15.27 17.15
N ASN A 21 12.61 14.63 17.45
CA ASN A 21 12.29 13.25 17.06
C ASN A 21 12.32 13.05 15.54
N LEU A 22 11.81 14.02 14.77
CA LEU A 22 11.81 13.94 13.30
C LEU A 22 13.24 13.85 12.74
N ASN A 23 14.15 14.65 13.29
CA ASN A 23 15.56 14.66 12.90
C ASN A 23 16.28 13.39 13.38
N THR A 24 16.01 12.93 14.60
CA THR A 24 16.64 11.72 15.17
C THR A 24 16.22 10.46 14.40
N TYR A 25 14.91 10.23 14.23
CA TYR A 25 14.41 9.05 13.54
C TYR A 25 14.58 9.16 12.02
N GLY A 26 14.46 10.37 11.45
CA GLY A 26 14.75 10.62 10.03
C GLY A 26 16.21 10.29 9.69
N LYS A 27 17.17 10.69 10.52
CA LYS A 27 18.59 10.31 10.35
C LYS A 27 18.81 8.81 10.44
N ALA A 28 18.10 8.11 11.33
CA ALA A 28 18.20 6.65 11.43
C ALA A 28 17.77 5.97 10.11
N ILE A 29 16.68 6.44 9.49
CA ILE A 29 16.24 5.95 8.16
C ILE A 29 17.31 6.25 7.10
N MET A 30 17.86 7.47 7.08
CA MET A 30 18.91 7.85 6.12
C MET A 30 20.18 7.01 6.27
N ASN A 31 20.58 6.68 7.49
CA ASN A 31 21.74 5.84 7.78
C ASN A 31 21.52 4.38 7.35
N ALA A 32 20.27 3.91 7.33
CA ALA A 32 19.91 2.58 6.88
C ALA A 32 19.87 2.47 5.34
N LEU A 33 20.00 3.56 4.60
CA LEU A 33 20.06 3.54 3.13
C LEU A 33 21.38 2.97 2.63
N ASN A 34 21.34 2.28 1.49
CA ASN A 34 22.53 1.83 0.79
C ASN A 34 22.97 2.90 -0.22
N ASN A 35 23.83 3.84 0.21
CA ASN A 35 24.30 4.97 -0.61
C ASN A 35 23.14 5.76 -1.25
N GLY A 36 22.13 6.08 -0.44
CA GLY A 36 20.92 6.79 -0.90
C GLY A 36 19.90 5.93 -1.64
N LYS A 37 20.17 4.62 -1.82
CA LYS A 37 19.23 3.65 -2.39
C LYS A 37 18.59 2.79 -1.29
N SER A 38 17.58 2.03 -1.69
CA SER A 38 16.91 1.05 -0.82
C SER A 38 17.90 0.07 -0.16
N SER A 39 17.54 -0.40 1.03
CA SER A 39 18.20 -1.46 1.77
C SER A 39 17.20 -2.55 2.16
N GLU A 40 17.62 -3.54 2.94
CA GLU A 40 16.72 -4.58 3.48
C GLU A 40 15.60 -3.99 4.36
N TYR A 41 15.83 -2.83 4.97
CA TYR A 41 14.92 -2.25 5.96
C TYR A 41 14.22 -0.98 5.50
N VAL A 42 14.67 -0.38 4.40
CA VAL A 42 14.14 0.88 3.88
C VAL A 42 13.99 0.80 2.37
N THR A 43 12.77 1.05 1.88
CA THR A 43 12.50 1.18 0.44
C THR A 43 12.46 2.66 0.06
N VAL A 44 13.33 3.08 -0.85
CA VAL A 44 13.33 4.40 -1.47
C VAL A 44 12.56 4.33 -2.77
N TYR A 45 11.56 5.19 -2.94
CA TYR A 45 10.81 5.34 -4.19
C TYR A 45 11.46 6.43 -5.05
N PRO A 46 11.97 6.10 -6.25
CA PRO A 46 12.28 7.10 -7.26
C PRO A 46 11.09 8.04 -7.53
N THR A 47 11.41 9.31 -7.76
CA THR A 47 10.44 10.30 -8.21
C THR A 47 10.71 10.67 -9.67
N GLY A 48 9.63 10.74 -10.45
CA GLY A 48 9.63 11.23 -11.83
C GLY A 48 9.08 12.65 -11.95
N GLU A 49 8.92 13.34 -10.84
CA GLU A 49 8.20 14.60 -10.77
C GLU A 49 8.97 15.78 -11.36
N SER A 50 8.23 16.70 -11.98
CA SER A 50 8.71 18.00 -12.46
C SER A 50 7.96 19.15 -11.81
N LYS A 51 8.62 20.31 -11.67
CA LYS A 51 8.00 21.50 -11.05
C LYS A 51 6.83 21.99 -11.88
N GLY A 52 5.69 22.24 -11.22
CA GLY A 52 4.49 22.81 -11.83
C GLY A 52 3.62 21.80 -12.59
N GLN A 53 3.94 20.51 -12.54
CA GLN A 53 3.10 19.46 -13.12
C GLN A 53 1.78 19.28 -12.35
N SER A 54 0.76 18.73 -13.02
CA SER A 54 -0.50 18.34 -12.38
C SER A 54 -0.31 17.10 -11.48
N LEU A 55 -1.20 16.89 -10.52
CA LEU A 55 -1.17 15.69 -9.65
C LEU A 55 -1.34 14.39 -10.44
N ASP A 56 -2.12 14.42 -11.52
CA ASP A 56 -2.35 13.25 -12.37
C ASP A 56 -1.08 12.90 -13.17
N ASP A 57 -0.41 13.90 -13.74
CA ASP A 57 0.87 13.72 -14.43
C ASP A 57 1.96 13.26 -13.46
N ALA A 58 2.00 13.84 -12.26
CA ALA A 58 2.92 13.44 -11.18
C ALA A 58 2.76 11.95 -10.85
N SER A 59 1.53 11.49 -10.65
CA SER A 59 1.21 10.11 -10.32
C SER A 59 1.71 9.15 -11.40
N LYS A 60 1.43 9.46 -12.68
CA LYS A 60 1.87 8.65 -13.82
C LYS A 60 3.39 8.61 -13.95
N ALA A 61 4.05 9.77 -13.81
CA ALA A 61 5.50 9.86 -13.92
C ALA A 61 6.22 9.08 -12.78
N ASN A 62 5.74 9.21 -11.55
CA ASN A 62 6.24 8.43 -10.41
C ASN A 62 6.04 6.92 -10.62
N TYR A 63 4.86 6.51 -11.07
CA TYR A 63 4.59 5.11 -11.34
C TYR A 63 5.56 4.51 -12.38
N ALA A 64 5.84 5.25 -13.46
CA ALA A 64 6.81 4.86 -14.48
C ALA A 64 8.26 4.80 -13.95
N ALA A 65 8.63 5.67 -13.00
CA ALA A 65 9.95 5.66 -12.37
C ALA A 65 10.13 4.46 -11.40
N ASN A 66 9.05 3.96 -10.81
CA ASN A 66 9.05 2.93 -9.77
C ASN A 66 8.99 1.48 -10.32
N THR A 67 9.49 1.24 -11.53
CA THR A 67 9.35 -0.05 -12.22
C THR A 67 10.08 -1.24 -11.59
N LYS A 68 11.07 -0.99 -10.71
CA LYS A 68 11.96 -2.00 -10.10
C LYS A 68 11.81 -2.13 -8.57
N ILE A 69 10.66 -1.73 -8.03
CA ILE A 69 10.34 -1.93 -6.62
C ILE A 69 9.61 -3.25 -6.49
N TYR A 70 10.34 -4.29 -6.11
CA TYR A 70 9.81 -5.64 -5.91
C TYR A 70 9.33 -5.82 -4.47
N GLY A 71 8.25 -6.58 -4.26
CA GLY A 71 7.65 -6.78 -2.94
C GLY A 71 6.68 -5.68 -2.50
N ASP A 72 6.49 -4.63 -3.31
CA ASP A 72 5.40 -3.66 -3.13
C ASP A 72 4.15 -4.16 -3.87
N ALA A 73 3.16 -4.59 -3.09
CA ALA A 73 1.91 -5.11 -3.60
C ALA A 73 1.15 -4.12 -4.52
N ILE A 74 1.27 -2.80 -4.29
CA ILE A 74 0.63 -1.80 -5.15
C ILE A 74 1.26 -1.81 -6.54
N ARG A 75 2.58 -1.90 -6.61
CA ARG A 75 3.30 -2.03 -7.89
C ARG A 75 3.01 -3.36 -8.57
N GLU A 76 2.93 -4.45 -7.83
CA GLU A 76 2.73 -5.80 -8.37
C GLU A 76 1.31 -6.04 -8.90
N THR A 77 0.33 -5.30 -8.37
CA THR A 77 -1.11 -5.51 -8.67
C THR A 77 -1.78 -4.31 -9.36
N SER A 78 -0.99 -3.33 -9.83
CA SER A 78 -1.50 -2.19 -10.59
C SER A 78 -0.87 -2.15 -11.98
N THR A 79 -1.60 -1.60 -12.95
CA THR A 79 -1.12 -1.39 -14.32
C THR A 79 -0.71 0.05 -14.59
N ALA A 80 -1.25 1.02 -13.83
CA ALA A 80 -1.02 2.45 -14.02
C ALA A 80 -0.81 3.23 -12.69
N GLY A 81 -0.64 2.53 -11.56
CA GLY A 81 -0.65 3.15 -10.23
C GLY A 81 -2.05 3.58 -9.76
N LEU A 82 -3.05 3.41 -10.62
CA LEU A 82 -4.46 3.72 -10.46
C LEU A 82 -5.25 2.57 -11.12
N GLY A 83 -6.19 1.92 -10.41
CA GLY A 83 -7.00 0.80 -10.93
C GLY A 83 -6.51 -0.58 -10.47
N GLN A 84 -7.31 -1.39 -9.78
CA GLN A 84 -8.49 -2.20 -10.20
C GLN A 84 -8.18 -3.46 -11.03
N THR A 85 -6.92 -3.78 -11.30
CA THR A 85 -6.55 -5.04 -11.98
C THR A 85 -5.35 -5.68 -11.31
N SER A 86 -5.63 -6.49 -10.29
CA SER A 86 -4.76 -7.54 -9.79
C SER A 86 -4.34 -8.51 -10.89
N TRP A 87 -3.60 -9.55 -10.53
CA TRP A 87 -3.28 -10.63 -11.47
C TRP A 87 -4.53 -11.17 -12.16
N TYR A 88 -4.40 -11.47 -13.45
CA TYR A 88 -5.47 -11.98 -14.31
C TYR A 88 -6.67 -11.05 -14.50
N SER A 89 -6.49 -9.74 -14.26
CA SER A 89 -7.53 -8.71 -14.36
C SER A 89 -8.60 -8.78 -13.26
N ASP A 90 -8.36 -9.54 -12.19
CA ASP A 90 -9.20 -9.52 -10.99
C ASP A 90 -9.15 -8.12 -10.34
N TYR A 91 -10.22 -7.72 -9.66
CA TYR A 91 -10.27 -6.43 -8.99
C TYR A 91 -9.27 -6.32 -7.82
N SER A 92 -8.49 -5.24 -7.78
CA SER A 92 -7.60 -4.88 -6.66
C SER A 92 -7.97 -3.52 -6.06
N TYR A 93 -8.27 -3.48 -4.76
CA TYR A 93 -8.40 -2.24 -4.01
C TYR A 93 -7.91 -2.35 -2.56
N PHE A 94 -6.80 -1.67 -2.27
CA PHE A 94 -6.15 -1.66 -0.96
C PHE A 94 -6.98 -0.95 0.12
N VAL A 95 -6.86 -1.44 1.36
CA VAL A 95 -7.46 -0.82 2.53
C VAL A 95 -6.90 0.58 2.79
N GLY A 96 -7.69 1.41 3.46
CA GLY A 96 -7.29 2.76 3.88
C GLY A 96 -8.19 3.27 5.00
N ALA A 97 -8.04 4.53 5.39
CA ALA A 97 -8.78 5.10 6.53
C ALA A 97 -10.30 4.91 6.44
N TYR A 98 -10.90 5.02 5.25
CA TYR A 98 -12.33 4.82 5.03
C TYR A 98 -12.77 3.34 5.08
N GLY A 99 -11.90 2.41 4.70
CA GLY A 99 -12.22 0.99 4.60
C GLY A 99 -11.03 0.17 5.10
N PRO A 100 -10.99 -0.18 6.38
CA PRO A 100 -9.79 -0.76 6.99
C PRO A 100 -9.69 -2.28 6.84
N PHE A 101 -10.76 -2.97 6.42
CA PHE A 101 -10.78 -4.42 6.34
C PHE A 101 -10.73 -4.93 4.89
N PHE A 102 -9.94 -5.98 4.66
CA PHE A 102 -9.94 -6.68 3.38
C PHE A 102 -11.14 -7.61 3.24
N ARG A 103 -11.72 -7.64 2.04
CA ARG A 103 -12.60 -8.71 1.56
C ARG A 103 -12.01 -9.32 0.29
N ARG A 104 -12.25 -10.60 0.04
CA ARG A 104 -11.66 -11.36 -1.08
C ARG A 104 -12.72 -12.19 -1.82
N GLY A 105 -12.42 -12.56 -3.06
CA GLY A 105 -13.24 -13.49 -3.87
C GLY A 105 -14.42 -12.88 -4.64
N GLY A 106 -14.70 -11.58 -4.53
CA GLY A 106 -15.81 -10.92 -5.21
C GLY A 106 -17.15 -11.00 -4.46
N SER A 107 -18.22 -10.48 -5.08
CA SER A 107 -19.60 -10.58 -4.61
C SER A 107 -20.48 -11.26 -5.68
N TYR A 108 -21.69 -11.66 -5.30
CA TYR A 108 -22.67 -12.12 -6.28
C TYR A 108 -22.93 -11.01 -7.32
N TRP A 109 -22.96 -11.37 -8.61
CA TRP A 109 -22.98 -10.47 -9.79
C TRP A 109 -21.65 -9.83 -10.24
N ASN A 110 -20.55 -10.03 -9.51
CA ASN A 110 -19.25 -9.75 -10.11
C ASN A 110 -19.04 -10.65 -11.34
N THR A 111 -18.54 -10.08 -12.43
CA THR A 111 -18.38 -10.77 -13.71
C THR A 111 -16.91 -11.12 -13.92
N SER A 112 -16.22 -10.42 -14.81
CA SER A 112 -14.84 -10.68 -15.18
C SER A 112 -13.82 -10.24 -14.12
N ASP A 113 -14.25 -9.55 -13.07
CA ASP A 113 -13.38 -8.95 -12.07
C ASP A 113 -13.26 -9.80 -10.78
N ALA A 114 -14.14 -10.77 -10.55
CA ALA A 114 -14.03 -11.71 -9.43
C ALA A 114 -13.05 -12.84 -9.72
N GLY A 115 -12.37 -13.31 -8.67
CA GLY A 115 -11.41 -14.41 -8.80
C GLY A 115 -10.57 -14.61 -7.55
N LEU A 116 -9.55 -15.47 -7.69
CA LEU A 116 -8.65 -15.85 -6.60
C LEU A 116 -7.80 -14.68 -6.10
N PHE A 117 -7.48 -13.74 -6.99
CA PHE A 117 -6.66 -12.57 -6.72
C PHE A 117 -7.48 -11.30 -6.49
N TYR A 118 -8.82 -11.43 -6.47
CA TYR A 118 -9.72 -10.36 -6.07
C TYR A 118 -9.45 -9.96 -4.62
N PHE A 119 -9.24 -8.66 -4.40
CA PHE A 119 -9.36 -8.05 -3.07
C PHE A 119 -9.94 -6.65 -3.15
N ALA A 120 -10.75 -6.31 -2.16
CA ALA A 120 -11.30 -4.98 -1.98
C ALA A 120 -11.32 -4.61 -0.49
N ARG A 121 -11.74 -3.37 -0.21
CA ARG A 121 -11.88 -2.86 1.16
C ARG A 121 -13.35 -2.74 1.59
N THR A 122 -13.62 -2.93 2.88
CA THR A 122 -14.93 -2.70 3.51
C THR A 122 -14.77 -1.94 4.83
N THR A 123 -15.83 -1.24 5.24
CA THR A 123 -15.93 -0.54 6.54
C THR A 123 -16.18 -1.51 7.70
N GLY A 124 -16.50 -2.78 7.42
CA GLY A 124 -16.89 -3.76 8.44
C GLY A 124 -18.40 -3.73 8.77
N ASN A 125 -19.20 -3.02 7.96
CA ASN A 125 -20.65 -3.03 8.10
C ASN A 125 -21.24 -4.36 7.63
N SER A 126 -22.40 -4.72 8.18
CA SER A 126 -23.18 -5.87 7.71
C SER A 126 -23.76 -5.59 6.33
N GLY A 127 -23.49 -6.45 5.35
CA GLY A 127 -24.04 -6.38 4.01
C GLY A 127 -24.49 -7.76 3.53
N TYR A 128 -25.61 -7.83 2.80
CA TYR A 128 -26.13 -9.10 2.26
C TYR A 128 -25.22 -9.74 1.19
N ALA A 129 -24.27 -8.97 0.66
CA ALA A 129 -23.30 -9.41 -0.34
C ALA A 129 -21.99 -9.91 0.26
N ASP A 130 -21.82 -9.78 1.58
CA ASP A 130 -20.58 -10.11 2.29
C ASP A 130 -20.78 -11.36 3.14
N GLY A 131 -19.73 -12.18 3.23
CA GLY A 131 -19.66 -13.38 4.05
C GLY A 131 -18.26 -13.60 4.58
N PHE A 132 -18.08 -14.61 5.42
CA PHE A 132 -16.76 -15.00 5.94
C PHE A 132 -16.58 -16.51 5.92
N ARG A 133 -15.32 -16.95 5.85
CA ARG A 133 -14.92 -18.35 5.97
C ARG A 133 -14.08 -18.50 7.24
N SER A 134 -14.56 -19.29 8.19
CA SER A 134 -13.78 -19.65 9.39
C SER A 134 -12.65 -20.61 9.03
N VAL A 135 -11.49 -20.45 9.67
CA VAL A 135 -10.36 -21.38 9.56
C VAL A 135 -10.06 -21.91 10.96
N LEU A 136 -10.05 -23.24 11.09
CA LEU A 136 -9.60 -23.92 12.30
C LEU A 136 -8.18 -24.41 12.10
N VAL A 137 -7.28 -24.03 13.00
CA VAL A 137 -5.91 -24.56 13.04
C VAL A 137 -5.84 -25.57 14.18
N ALA A 138 -5.48 -26.82 13.86
CA ALA A 138 -5.26 -27.88 14.84
C ALA A 138 -3.76 -28.16 14.97
N GLN A 139 -3.32 -28.52 16.18
CA GLN A 139 -1.93 -28.86 16.52
C GLN A 139 -1.71 -30.36 16.49
#